data_AF-A0A2C0ZCD4-F1
#
_entry.id   AF-A0A2C0ZCD4-F1
#
_cell.length_a   1.000
_cell.length_b   1.000
_cell.length_c   1.000
_cell.angle_alpha   90.00
_cell.angle_beta   90.00
_cell.angle_gamma   90.00
#
_symmetry.space_group_name_H-M   'P 1'
#
loop_
_entity.id
_entity.type
_entity.pdbx_description
1 polymer ?
#
loop_
_entity_poly.entity_id
_entity_poly.type
_entity_poly.pdbx_seq_one_letter_code
_entity_poly.pdbx_strand_id
1 'polypeptide(L)'
;MKEMILTTIVLVPLLFLNSGCSKDSNVLTSKEVKIAKSIVKQKDIRENVWNQLSSEIKNHIKGTWKDASIQKIILKENMGSIQEKDFIGKEVLIIDYPSSDNPSIGGFAIYADSKSQQIIGYGYRD
;
A
#
# COMPACT_ATOMS: atom_id res chain seq x y z
N MET A 1 -11.39 -25.01 -53.70
CA MET A 1 -10.73 -24.03 -54.59
C MET A 1 -11.38 -22.68 -54.39
N LYS A 2 -10.58 -21.72 -53.95
CA LYS A 2 -10.63 -20.28 -54.27
C LYS A 2 -11.80 -19.46 -53.73
N GLU A 3 -11.48 -18.73 -52.67
CA GLU A 3 -11.87 -17.34 -52.39
C GLU A 3 -12.03 -16.47 -53.65
N MET A 4 -13.05 -15.60 -53.69
CA MET A 4 -12.88 -14.13 -53.84
C MET A 4 -14.21 -13.37 -54.05
N ILE A 5 -14.51 -12.50 -53.08
CA ILE A 5 -14.85 -11.06 -53.19
C ILE A 5 -16.02 -10.64 -54.09
N LEU A 6 -17.02 -9.96 -53.50
CA LEU A 6 -17.43 -8.63 -53.99
C LEU A 6 -18.14 -7.77 -52.92
N THR A 7 -17.49 -6.68 -52.57
CA THR A 7 -17.92 -5.54 -51.75
C THR A 7 -19.00 -4.69 -52.42
N THR A 8 -20.03 -4.27 -51.67
CA THR A 8 -20.84 -3.08 -51.98
C THR A 8 -21.02 -2.21 -50.73
N ILE A 9 -20.43 -1.03 -50.83
CA ILE A 9 -20.43 0.07 -49.87
C ILE A 9 -21.79 0.77 -49.93
N VAL A 10 -22.48 0.91 -48.79
CA VAL A 10 -23.57 1.89 -48.65
C VAL A 10 -23.22 2.87 -47.54
N LEU A 11 -23.02 4.09 -47.99
CA LEU A 11 -22.66 5.30 -47.29
C LEU A 11 -23.88 5.84 -46.52
N VAL A 12 -23.83 5.90 -45.19
CA VAL A 12 -24.76 6.72 -44.39
C VAL A 12 -23.95 7.51 -43.35
N PRO A 13 -23.71 8.82 -43.58
CA PRO A 13 -23.08 9.67 -42.59
C PRO A 13 -24.13 10.15 -41.59
N LEU A 14 -24.20 9.53 -40.41
CA LEU A 14 -24.90 10.11 -39.28
C LEU A 14 -23.98 11.09 -38.55
N LEU A 15 -24.24 12.36 -38.81
CA LEU A 15 -23.76 13.52 -38.08
C LEU A 15 -24.15 13.38 -36.60
N PHE A 16 -23.22 12.95 -35.76
CA PHE A 16 -23.25 13.25 -34.33
C PHE A 16 -22.20 14.33 -34.06
N LEU A 17 -22.61 15.58 -34.20
CA LEU A 17 -21.98 16.73 -33.56
C LEU A 17 -22.23 16.60 -32.06
N ASN A 18 -21.33 15.92 -31.35
CA ASN A 18 -21.16 16.13 -29.92
C ASN A 18 -20.02 17.11 -29.71
N SER A 19 -20.41 18.32 -29.32
CA SER A 19 -19.56 19.29 -28.67
C SER A 19 -18.95 18.66 -27.41
N GLY A 20 -17.64 18.84 -27.19
CA GLY A 20 -17.14 18.94 -25.83
C GLY A 20 -15.86 18.18 -25.51
N CYS A 21 -14.86 18.98 -25.12
CA CYS A 21 -13.70 18.64 -24.31
C CYS A 21 -12.52 17.94 -25.04
N SER A 22 -11.66 18.77 -25.64
CA SER A 22 -10.23 18.55 -25.57
C SER A 22 -9.81 18.39 -24.11
N LYS A 23 -9.51 17.15 -23.71
CA LYS A 23 -8.58 16.88 -22.62
C LYS A 23 -7.46 16.08 -23.25
N ASP A 24 -6.28 16.71 -23.30
CA ASP A 24 -5.03 16.03 -23.59
C ASP A 24 -4.97 14.74 -22.77
N SER A 25 -5.13 13.63 -23.46
CA SER A 25 -4.87 12.32 -22.90
C SER A 25 -3.36 12.20 -22.88
N ASN A 26 -2.74 12.57 -21.76
CA ASN A 26 -1.38 12.14 -21.46
C ASN A 26 -1.40 10.61 -21.46
N VAL A 27 -1.12 10.01 -22.61
CA VAL A 27 -0.65 8.63 -22.70
C VAL A 27 0.72 8.65 -22.07
N LEU A 28 0.73 8.63 -20.74
CA LEU A 28 1.93 8.48 -19.93
C LEU A 28 2.62 7.24 -20.45
N THR A 29 3.78 7.46 -21.04
CA THR A 29 4.55 6.37 -21.62
C THR A 29 4.84 5.37 -20.51
N SER A 30 4.82 4.07 -20.81
CA SER A 30 5.13 3.01 -19.83
C SER A 30 6.46 3.24 -19.10
N LYS A 31 7.36 4.02 -19.71
CA LYS A 31 8.62 4.52 -19.16
C LYS A 31 8.41 5.57 -18.06
N GLU A 32 7.53 6.55 -18.26
CA GLU A 32 7.17 7.56 -17.25
C GLU A 32 6.36 6.97 -16.10
N VAL A 33 5.49 5.98 -16.35
CA VAL A 33 4.82 5.22 -15.28
C VAL A 33 5.82 4.37 -14.49
N LYS A 34 6.79 3.74 -15.15
CA LYS A 34 7.85 2.96 -14.49
C LYS A 34 8.82 3.85 -13.73
N ILE A 35 9.08 5.06 -14.24
CA ILE A 35 9.88 6.10 -13.58
C ILE A 35 9.10 6.70 -12.41
N ALA A 36 7.82 7.01 -12.52
CA ALA A 36 6.98 7.44 -11.40
C ALA A 36 6.86 6.35 -10.32
N LYS A 37 6.72 5.07 -10.72
CA LYS A 37 6.73 3.90 -9.83
C LYS A 37 8.11 3.63 -9.19
N SER A 38 9.18 4.15 -9.77
CA SER A 38 10.57 4.06 -9.28
C SER A 38 10.98 5.29 -8.46
N ILE A 39 10.45 6.48 -8.79
CA ILE A 39 10.62 7.77 -8.10
C ILE A 39 9.71 7.85 -6.87
N VAL A 40 8.60 7.11 -6.84
CA VAL A 40 8.15 6.49 -5.59
C VAL A 40 9.25 5.54 -5.18
N LYS A 41 10.34 6.11 -4.63
CA LYS A 41 11.33 5.42 -3.80
C LYS A 41 10.53 4.38 -3.04
N GLN A 42 10.89 3.11 -3.17
CA GLN A 42 10.32 2.06 -2.34
C GLN A 42 10.39 2.57 -0.90
N LYS A 43 9.28 3.09 -0.39
CA LYS A 43 9.28 3.79 0.90
C LYS A 43 9.72 2.78 1.92
N ASP A 44 10.59 3.20 2.83
CA ASP A 44 11.01 2.34 3.92
C ASP A 44 9.76 1.78 4.60
N ILE A 45 9.72 0.48 4.87
CA ILE A 45 8.54 -0.16 5.47
C ILE A 45 8.16 0.56 6.77
N ARG A 46 9.15 1.01 7.54
CA ARG A 46 8.93 1.76 8.78
C ARG A 46 8.26 3.10 8.51
N GLU A 47 8.65 3.79 7.46
CA GLU A 47 8.03 5.06 7.06
C GLU A 47 6.59 4.82 6.56
N ASN A 48 6.37 3.76 5.78
CA ASN A 48 5.04 3.48 5.25
C ASN A 48 4.05 3.08 6.36
N VAL A 49 4.47 2.24 7.31
CA VAL A 49 3.66 1.88 8.49
C VAL A 49 3.46 3.09 9.40
N TRP A 50 4.49 3.90 9.62
CA TRP A 50 4.39 5.14 10.40
C TRP A 50 3.33 6.10 9.86
N ASN A 51 3.23 6.23 8.53
CA ASN A 51 2.27 7.12 7.91
C ASN A 51 0.82 6.67 8.10
N GLN A 52 0.58 5.39 8.42
CA GLN A 52 -0.75 4.85 8.73
C GLN A 52 -1.14 5.03 10.21
N LEU A 53 -0.19 5.35 11.08
CA LEU A 53 -0.45 5.54 12.51
C LEU A 53 -1.23 6.81 12.81
N SER A 54 -2.15 6.71 13.77
CA SER A 54 -2.85 7.86 14.35
C SER A 54 -1.86 8.78 15.06
N SER A 55 -2.24 10.07 15.16
CA SER A 55 -1.44 11.05 15.91
C SER A 55 -1.33 10.68 17.40
N GLU A 56 -2.35 10.04 17.97
CA GLU A 56 -2.35 9.55 19.35
C GLU A 56 -1.21 8.57 19.59
N ILE A 57 -1.10 7.51 18.78
CA ILE A 57 0.00 6.53 18.90
C ILE A 57 1.36 7.22 18.70
N LYS A 58 1.48 8.11 17.72
CA LYS A 58 2.72 8.84 17.44
C LYS A 58 3.20 9.67 18.62
N ASN A 59 2.29 10.22 19.45
CA ASN A 59 2.65 11.00 20.62
C ASN A 59 3.32 10.19 21.73
N HIS A 60 3.12 8.86 21.75
CA HIS A 60 3.74 7.95 22.70
C HIS A 60 5.04 7.30 22.18
N ILE A 61 5.37 7.54 20.91
CA ILE A 61 6.59 7.05 20.28
C ILE A 61 7.72 8.06 20.49
N LYS A 62 8.86 7.56 20.96
CA LYS A 62 10.08 8.35 21.09
C LYS A 62 10.83 8.37 19.76
N GLY A 63 10.94 9.55 19.14
CA GLY A 63 11.71 9.74 17.92
C GLY A 63 10.85 9.67 16.67
N THR A 64 11.37 9.03 15.63
CA THR A 64 10.77 8.99 14.29
C THR A 64 10.67 7.58 13.77
N TRP A 65 10.13 7.42 12.55
CA TRP A 65 10.07 6.12 11.91
C TRP A 65 11.43 5.43 11.71
N LYS A 66 12.52 6.19 11.67
CA LYS A 66 13.88 5.67 11.48
C LYS A 66 14.39 4.87 12.68
N ASP A 67 13.83 5.13 13.85
CA ASP A 67 14.23 4.55 15.12
C ASP A 67 13.58 3.18 15.37
N ALA A 68 12.67 2.76 14.50
CA ALA A 68 12.00 1.48 14.61
C ALA A 68 12.90 0.31 14.22
N SER A 69 12.73 -0.81 14.92
CA SER A 69 13.27 -2.11 14.51
C SER A 69 12.25 -2.88 13.66
N ILE A 70 12.74 -3.78 12.80
CA ILE A 70 11.90 -4.64 11.96
C ILE A 70 12.31 -6.10 12.17
N GLN A 71 11.33 -6.98 12.36
CA GLN A 71 11.56 -8.42 12.39
C GLN A 71 10.45 -9.14 11.63
N LYS A 72 10.72 -10.39 11.24
CA LYS A 72 9.72 -11.30 10.66
C LYS A 72 9.33 -12.32 11.71
N ILE A 73 8.03 -12.55 11.87
CA ILE A 73 7.50 -13.52 12.84
C ILE A 73 6.33 -14.29 12.26
N ILE A 74 6.01 -15.44 12.86
CA ILE A 74 4.71 -16.11 12.65
C ILE A 74 3.70 -15.50 13.61
N LEU A 75 2.64 -14.88 13.09
CA LEU A 75 1.62 -14.23 13.91
C LEU A 75 0.75 -15.27 14.64
N LYS A 76 0.54 -15.08 15.94
CA LYS A 76 -0.34 -15.92 16.77
C LYS A 76 -1.47 -15.08 17.36
N GLU A 77 -2.59 -15.72 17.69
CA GLU A 77 -3.80 -15.03 18.16
C GLU A 77 -3.59 -14.20 19.43
N ASN A 78 -2.69 -14.65 20.31
CA ASN A 78 -2.44 -14.04 21.61
C ASN A 78 -1.27 -13.03 21.62
N MET A 79 -0.88 -12.51 20.45
CA MET A 79 0.23 -11.56 20.36
C MET A 79 -0.23 -10.10 20.39
N GLY A 80 -1.54 -9.84 20.31
CA GLY A 80 -2.05 -8.48 20.29
C GLY A 80 -3.50 -8.34 19.84
N SER A 81 -3.90 -7.11 19.58
CA SER A 81 -5.17 -6.79 18.92
C SER A 81 -5.00 -6.95 17.40
N ILE A 82 -5.34 -8.14 16.89
CA ILE A 82 -5.24 -8.48 15.46
C ILE A 82 -6.56 -8.19 14.76
N GLN A 83 -6.53 -7.29 13.78
CA GLN A 83 -7.69 -6.86 13.01
C GLN A 83 -8.02 -7.86 11.89
N GLU A 84 -6.98 -8.35 11.19
CA GLU A 84 -7.12 -9.28 10.08
C GLU A 84 -6.73 -10.71 10.50
N LYS A 85 -7.71 -11.49 10.99
CA LYS A 85 -7.48 -12.85 11.51
C LYS A 85 -6.95 -13.84 10.46
N ASP A 86 -7.12 -13.55 9.17
CA ASP A 86 -6.56 -14.36 8.09
C ASP A 86 -5.02 -14.41 8.09
N PHE A 87 -4.35 -13.52 8.83
CA PHE A 87 -2.89 -13.53 9.01
C PHE A 87 -2.40 -14.42 10.16
N ILE A 88 -3.30 -14.98 10.97
CA ILE A 88 -2.91 -15.92 12.03
C ILE A 88 -2.26 -17.16 11.41
N GLY A 89 -1.10 -17.56 11.95
CA GLY A 89 -0.29 -18.66 11.44
C GLY A 89 0.56 -18.31 10.21
N LYS A 90 0.53 -17.06 9.72
CA LYS A 90 1.34 -16.60 8.58
C LYS A 90 2.55 -15.78 9.03
N GLU A 91 3.57 -15.72 8.16
CA GLU A 91 4.70 -14.80 8.34
C GLU A 91 4.25 -13.37 8.08
N VAL A 92 4.53 -12.49 9.05
CA VAL A 92 4.24 -11.05 8.99
C VAL A 92 5.46 -10.25 9.46
N LEU A 93 5.44 -8.94 9.22
CA LEU A 93 6.44 -8.03 9.78
C LEU A 93 5.95 -7.51 11.12
N ILE A 94 6.85 -7.46 12.10
CA ILE A 94 6.70 -6.63 13.29
C ILE A 94 7.61 -5.41 13.14
N ILE A 95 7.02 -4.23 13.28
CA ILE A 95 7.71 -2.95 13.34
C ILE A 95 7.58 -2.45 14.77
N ASP A 96 8.68 -2.41 15.50
CA ASP A 96 8.69 -2.01 16.90
C ASP A 96 9.31 -0.62 17.05
N TYR A 97 8.47 0.35 17.41
CA TYR A 97 8.88 1.73 17.63
C TYR A 97 9.22 1.97 19.12
N PRO A 98 10.38 2.57 19.44
CA PRO A 98 10.70 2.90 20.83
C PRO A 98 9.67 3.85 21.42
N SER A 99 9.28 3.66 22.67
CA SER A 99 8.29 4.49 23.35
C SER A 99 8.94 5.47 24.32
N SER A 100 8.26 6.59 24.57
CA SER A 100 8.58 7.52 25.66
C SER A 100 7.88 7.15 26.99
N ASP A 101 7.03 6.13 26.98
CA ASP A 101 6.30 5.65 28.15
C ASP A 101 7.25 4.88 29.10
N ASN A 102 6.68 4.29 30.17
CA ASN A 102 7.46 3.51 31.13
C ASN A 102 8.29 2.41 30.42
N PRO A 103 9.62 2.33 30.66
CA PRO A 103 10.48 1.31 30.05
C PRO A 103 10.00 -0.13 30.23
N SER A 104 9.28 -0.42 31.31
CA SER A 104 8.70 -1.75 31.57
C SER A 104 7.61 -2.16 30.58
N ILE A 105 6.99 -1.21 29.87
CA ILE A 105 5.95 -1.44 28.85
C ILE A 105 6.58 -1.76 27.48
N GLY A 106 7.81 -1.28 27.24
CA GLY A 106 8.51 -1.48 25.98
C GLY A 106 8.03 -0.58 24.83
N GLY A 107 8.37 -0.98 23.60
CA GLY A 107 8.05 -0.27 22.37
C GLY A 107 6.64 -0.55 21.83
N PHE A 108 6.24 0.19 20.80
CA PHE A 108 4.98 -0.03 20.08
C PHE A 108 5.22 -1.06 18.99
N ALA A 109 4.86 -2.30 19.29
CA ALA A 109 4.84 -3.39 18.32
C ALA A 109 3.65 -3.25 17.36
N ILE A 110 3.93 -3.14 16.07
CA ILE A 110 2.91 -3.06 15.01
C ILE A 110 3.10 -4.22 14.04
N TYR A 111 2.02 -4.94 13.76
CA TYR A 111 2.03 -6.01 12.77
C TYR A 111 1.62 -5.45 11.41
N ALA A 112 2.39 -5.80 10.38
CA ALA A 112 2.10 -5.40 9.00
C ALA A 112 2.26 -6.56 8.02
N ASP A 113 1.45 -6.56 6.98
CA ASP A 113 1.63 -7.45 5.84
C ASP A 113 2.93 -7.11 5.09
N SER A 114 3.78 -8.11 4.88
CA SER A 114 5.05 -7.95 4.15
C SER A 114 4.87 -7.48 2.70
N LYS A 115 3.73 -7.74 2.06
CA LYS A 115 3.48 -7.39 0.66
C LYS A 115 2.87 -6.01 0.50
N SER A 116 1.75 -5.76 1.16
CA SER A 116 1.02 -4.48 1.07
C SER A 116 1.51 -3.42 2.05
N GLN A 117 2.28 -3.82 3.06
CA GLN A 117 2.73 -2.97 4.17
C GLN A 117 1.58 -2.31 4.94
N GLN A 118 0.37 -2.86 4.85
CA GLN A 118 -0.79 -2.43 5.63
C GLN A 118 -0.68 -2.93 7.07
N ILE A 119 -1.13 -2.11 8.01
CA ILE A 119 -1.27 -2.51 9.42
C ILE A 119 -2.37 -3.56 9.53
N ILE A 120 -2.03 -4.71 10.13
CA ILE A 120 -2.96 -5.82 10.36
C ILE A 120 -3.27 -6.01 11.86
N GLY A 121 -2.54 -5.32 12.74
CA GLY A 121 -2.76 -5.37 14.18
C GLY A 121 -1.68 -4.66 15.00
N TYR A 122 -1.89 -4.64 16.31
CA TYR A 122 -1.00 -4.03 17.29
C TYR A 122 -0.67 -5.04 18.38
N GLY A 123 0.58 -5.05 18.86
CA GLY A 123 0.96 -5.83 20.03
C GLY A 123 0.32 -5.31 21.31
N TYR A 124 0.15 -6.18 22.31
CA TYR A 124 -0.35 -5.75 23.62
C TYR A 124 0.64 -4.82 24.32
N ARG A 125 0.09 -3.85 25.06
CA ARG A 125 0.78 -2.95 25.98
C ARG A 125 -0.13 -2.80 27.19
N ASP A 126 0.43 -2.95 28.38
CA ASP A 126 -0.26 -2.79 29.68
C ASP A 126 0.03 -1.42 30.30
#